data_AF-A0A5M5X8I6-F1
#
_entry.id   AF-A0A5M5X8I6-F1
#
_cell.length_a   1.000
_cell.length_b   1.000
_cell.length_c   1.000
_cell.angle_alpha   90.00
_cell.angle_beta   90.00
_cell.angle_gamma   90.00
#
_symmetry.space_group_name_H-M   'P 1'
#
loop_
_entity.id
_entity.type
_entity.pdbx_description
1 polymer ?
#
loop_
_entity_poly.entity_id
_entity_poly.type
_entity_poly.pdbx_seq_one_letter_code
_entity_poly.pdbx_strand_id
1 'polypeptide(L)'
;MKNVTRCKITLSNGQRYTLRDPEDIGSIDSNRTALFVFNNGQIYRGCTDGEVDDDGDFCLSRKDTHHRIGLPFDRLLGWAYEKEG
;
A
#
# COMPACT_ATOMS: atom_id res chain seq x y z
N MET A 1 -23.38 5.93 1.51
CA MET A 1 -22.47 5.44 2.58
C MET A 1 -21.46 4.52 1.92
N LYS A 2 -20.17 4.88 1.84
CA LYS A 2 -19.13 3.93 1.40
C LYS A 2 -19.02 2.86 2.49
N ASN A 3 -19.23 1.59 2.15
CA ASN A 3 -19.01 0.46 3.07
C ASN A 3 -17.50 0.29 3.27
N VAL A 4 -16.93 1.00 4.25
CA VAL A 4 -15.50 0.87 4.56
C VAL A 4 -15.28 -0.47 5.25
N THR A 5 -14.87 -1.47 4.47
CA THR A 5 -14.53 -2.79 5.01
C THR A 5 -13.16 -2.70 5.66
N ARG A 6 -13.12 -2.62 7.00
CA ARG A 6 -11.87 -2.51 7.75
C ARG A 6 -11.14 -3.86 7.74
N CYS A 7 -10.18 -4.02 6.83
CA CYS A 7 -9.38 -5.22 6.72
C CYS A 7 -8.27 -5.25 7.79
N LYS A 8 -8.11 -6.38 8.49
CA LYS A 8 -7.03 -6.61 9.44
C LYS A 8 -6.19 -7.81 8.99
N ILE A 9 -4.89 -7.63 8.92
CA ILE A 9 -3.95 -8.69 8.56
C ILE A 9 -3.03 -9.01 9.73
N THR A 10 -2.56 -10.26 9.76
CA THR A 10 -1.48 -10.71 10.63
C THR A 10 -0.39 -11.28 9.73
N LEU A 11 0.79 -10.68 9.78
CA LEU A 11 1.96 -11.16 9.05
C LEU A 11 2.55 -12.39 9.73
N SER A 12 3.31 -13.19 8.99
CA SER A 12 3.99 -14.39 9.52
C SER A 12 4.98 -14.08 10.65
N ASN A 13 5.52 -12.86 10.69
CA ASN A 13 6.37 -12.37 11.78
C ASN A 13 5.58 -11.92 13.03
N GLY A 14 4.26 -12.15 13.07
CA GLY A 14 3.38 -11.79 14.17
C GLY A 14 2.91 -10.32 14.18
N GLN A 15 3.43 -9.47 13.29
CA GLN A 15 2.99 -8.07 13.21
C GLN A 15 1.54 -7.99 12.68
N ARG A 16 0.74 -7.14 13.31
CA ARG A 16 -0.68 -6.95 12.97
C ARG A 16 -0.90 -5.54 12.42
N TYR A 17 -1.65 -5.44 11.32
CA TYR A 17 -1.99 -4.18 10.68
C TYR A 17 -3.50 -4.07 10.48
N THR A 18 -4.03 -2.84 10.65
CA THR A 18 -5.35 -2.47 10.16
C THR A 18 -5.12 -1.67 8.89
N LEU A 19 -5.64 -2.16 7.78
CA LEU A 19 -5.46 -1.53 6.48
C LEU A 19 -6.43 -0.36 6.33
N ARG A 20 -5.93 0.71 5.72
CA ARG A 20 -6.71 1.80 5.15
C ARG A 20 -7.31 1.34 3.82
N ASP A 21 -8.37 2.00 3.42
CA ASP A 21 -9.04 1.70 2.16
C ASP A 21 -8.09 2.02 0.99
N PRO A 22 -8.06 1.20 -0.09
CA PRO A 22 -7.31 1.53 -1.30
C PRO A 22 -7.59 2.95 -1.79
N GLU A 23 -8.85 3.39 -1.72
CA GLU A 23 -9.29 4.72 -2.16
C GLU A 23 -8.62 5.87 -1.39
N ASP A 24 -8.09 5.60 -0.18
CA ASP A 24 -7.40 6.61 0.62
C ASP A 24 -5.93 6.81 0.17
N ILE A 25 -5.45 6.10 -0.86
CA ILE A 25 -4.04 6.14 -1.28
C ILE A 25 -3.57 7.55 -1.69
N GLY A 26 -4.44 8.38 -2.28
CA GLY A 26 -4.09 9.76 -2.63
C GLY A 26 -3.82 10.67 -1.43
N SER A 27 -4.09 10.21 -0.20
CA SER A 27 -3.75 10.92 1.04
C SER A 27 -2.46 10.45 1.71
N ILE A 28 -1.70 9.57 1.04
CA ILE A 28 -0.49 8.98 1.59
C ILE A 28 0.65 9.99 1.68
N ASP A 29 1.45 9.89 2.74
CA ASP A 29 2.69 10.65 2.88
C ASP A 29 3.80 9.95 2.11
N SER A 30 4.22 10.55 1.00
CA SER A 30 5.24 10.01 0.10
C SER A 30 6.63 9.88 0.71
N ASN A 31 6.88 10.47 1.89
CA ASN A 31 8.15 10.31 2.61
C ASN A 31 8.16 9.13 3.59
N ARG A 32 7.03 8.44 3.75
CA ARG A 32 6.87 7.35 4.71
C ARG A 32 6.75 6.01 3.99
N THR A 33 7.43 5.01 4.54
CA THR A 33 7.30 3.64 4.05
C THR A 33 5.93 3.10 4.45
N ALA A 34 5.21 2.56 3.48
CA ALA A 34 3.95 1.86 3.66
C ALA A 34 4.05 0.43 3.14
N LEU A 35 3.13 -0.41 3.61
CA LEU A 35 2.92 -1.76 3.14
C LEU A 35 1.60 -1.80 2.37
N PHE A 36 1.63 -2.43 1.20
CA PHE A 36 0.52 -2.54 0.26
C PHE A 36 0.18 -4.01 0.09
N VAL A 37 -1.06 -4.38 0.41
CA VAL A 37 -1.52 -5.78 0.42
C VAL A 37 -2.40 -6.02 -0.80
N PHE A 38 -2.07 -7.03 -1.59
CA PHE A 38 -2.78 -7.35 -2.81
C PHE A 38 -3.68 -8.57 -2.64
N ASN A 39 -4.67 -8.70 -3.53
CA ASN A 39 -5.69 -9.77 -3.48
C ASN A 39 -5.13 -11.19 -3.67
N ASN A 40 -3.89 -11.31 -4.17
CA ASN A 40 -3.15 -12.57 -4.29
C ASN A 40 -2.27 -12.88 -3.05
N GLY A 41 -2.39 -12.08 -1.98
CA GLY A 41 -1.62 -12.23 -0.75
C GLY A 41 -0.20 -11.68 -0.79
N GLN A 42 0.24 -11.08 -1.91
CA GLN A 42 1.53 -10.40 -1.99
C GLN A 42 1.51 -9.10 -1.19
N ILE A 43 2.66 -8.76 -0.62
CA ILE A 43 2.85 -7.53 0.15
C ILE A 43 4.08 -6.82 -0.38
N TYR A 44 3.90 -5.58 -0.81
CA TYR A 44 4.99 -4.70 -1.25
C TYR A 44 5.22 -3.61 -0.20
N ARG A 45 6.47 -3.18 -0.06
CA ARG A 45 6.88 -2.13 0.88
C ARG A 45 7.68 -1.05 0.18
N GLY A 46 7.35 0.20 0.44
CA GLY A 46 8.01 1.35 -0.16
C GLY A 46 7.23 2.63 0.03
N CYS A 47 7.66 3.65 -0.70
CA CYS A 47 7.05 4.97 -0.77
C CYS A 47 6.32 5.13 -2.10
N THR A 48 5.25 5.91 -2.11
CA THR A 48 4.50 6.27 -3.32
C THR A 48 3.94 7.67 -3.14
N ASP A 49 3.76 8.39 -4.24
CA ASP A 49 3.01 9.64 -4.30
C ASP A 49 1.49 9.42 -4.23
N GLY A 50 1.03 8.17 -4.38
CA GLY A 50 -0.38 7.79 -4.30
C GLY A 50 -1.17 8.13 -5.56
N GLU A 51 -0.50 8.62 -6.60
CA GLU A 51 -1.10 8.87 -7.91
C GLU A 51 -1.25 7.53 -8.66
N VAL A 52 -2.44 7.33 -9.23
CA VAL A 52 -2.76 6.20 -10.11
C VAL A 52 -2.80 6.74 -11.53
N ASP A 53 -2.01 6.15 -12.42
CA ASP A 53 -1.92 6.57 -13.83
C ASP A 53 -3.10 6.04 -14.67
N ASP A 54 -3.10 6.39 -15.97
CA ASP A 54 -4.15 6.00 -16.91
C ASP A 54 -4.23 4.48 -17.14
N ASP A 55 -3.15 3.75 -16.84
CA ASP A 55 -3.10 2.28 -16.90
C ASP A 55 -3.65 1.63 -15.62
N GLY A 56 -3.96 2.43 -14.60
CA GLY A 56 -4.46 1.96 -13.32
C GLY A 56 -3.35 1.52 -12.35
N ASP A 57 -2.11 1.89 -12.61
CA ASP A 57 -0.95 1.57 -11.78
C ASP A 57 -0.56 2.75 -10.89
N PHE A 58 -0.08 2.46 -9.67
CA PHE A 58 0.61 3.44 -8.83
C PHE A 58 2.09 3.11 -8.70
N CYS A 59 2.92 4.15 -8.62
CA CYS A 59 4.37 3.98 -8.54
C CYS A 59 4.83 3.69 -7.12
N LEU A 60 5.52 2.56 -6.92
CA LEU A 60 6.24 2.27 -5.68
C LEU A 60 7.74 2.47 -5.85
N SER A 61 8.37 3.24 -4.96
CA SER A 61 9.81 3.43 -4.85
C SER A 61 10.33 2.86 -3.53
N ARG A 62 11.60 2.42 -3.50
CA ARG A 62 12.31 2.16 -2.24
C ARG A 62 13.17 3.38 -1.91
N LYS A 63 13.19 3.77 -0.63
CA LYS A 63 13.90 4.96 -0.12
C LYS A 63 15.35 5.08 -0.60
N ASP A 64 16.02 3.96 -0.82
CA ASP A 64 17.46 3.92 -1.13
C ASP A 64 17.79 3.47 -2.55
N THR A 65 16.79 3.35 -3.45
CA THR A 65 17.04 2.93 -4.83
C THR A 65 16.28 3.78 -5.82
N HIS A 66 16.91 4.08 -6.96
CA HIS A 66 16.25 4.69 -8.12
C HIS A 66 15.27 3.72 -8.82
N HIS A 67 15.12 2.49 -8.33
CA HIS A 67 14.18 1.52 -8.86
C HIS A 67 12.76 1.89 -8.43
N ARG A 68 11.91 2.14 -9.42
CA ARG A 68 10.47 2.29 -9.29
C ARG A 68 9.79 1.10 -9.97
N ILE A 69 8.69 0.64 -9.40
CA ILE A 69 7.82 -0.37 -10.02
C ILE A 69 6.39 0.17 -10.07
N GLY A 70 5.69 -0.09 -11.16
CA GLY A 70 4.24 0.11 -11.23
C GLY A 70 3.52 -1.05 -10.53
N LEU A 71 2.50 -0.74 -9.75
CA LEU A 71 1.67 -1.73 -9.07
C LEU A 71 0.19 -1.49 -9.36
N PRO A 72 -0.60 -2.54 -9.65
CA PRO A 72 -1.97 -2.41 -10.11
C PRO A 72 -2.96 -2.06 -8.99
N PHE A 73 -3.57 -0.87 -9.07
CA PHE A 73 -4.48 -0.36 -8.04
C PHE A 73 -5.72 -1.24 -7.86
N ASP A 74 -6.26 -1.80 -8.95
CA ASP A 74 -7.46 -2.67 -8.94
C ASP A 74 -7.30 -3.95 -8.10
N ARG A 75 -6.06 -4.37 -7.82
CA ARG A 75 -5.72 -5.53 -7.01
C ARG A 75 -5.36 -5.19 -5.56
N LEU A 76 -5.28 -3.91 -5.22
CA LEU A 76 -4.95 -3.46 -3.87
C LEU A 76 -6.13 -3.73 -2.93
N LEU A 77 -5.91 -4.55 -1.90
CA LEU A 77 -6.88 -4.77 -0.82
C LEU A 77 -6.84 -3.66 0.24
N GLY A 78 -5.69 -2.99 0.36
CA GLY A 78 -5.49 -1.88 1.28
C GLY A 78 -4.04 -1.71 1.67
N TRP A 79 -3.78 -0.67 2.46
CA TRP A 79 -2.42 -0.27 2.81
C TRP A 79 -2.31 0.19 4.27
N ALA A 80 -1.11 0.19 4.83
CA ALA A 80 -0.84 0.76 6.14
C ALA A 80 0.59 1.32 6.18
N TYR A 81 0.86 2.30 7.05
CA TYR A 81 2.24 2.69 7.30
C TYR A 81 3.00 1.54 7.98
N GLU A 82 4.24 1.34 7.56
CA GLU A 82 5.14 0.43 8.23
C GLU A 82 5.31 0.90 9.68
N LYS A 83 5.25 -0.05 10.62
CA LYS A 83 5.54 0.23 12.01
C LYS A 83 7.05 0.30 12.17
N GLU A 84 7.54 1.37 12.81
CA GLU A 84 8.91 1.39 13.31
C GLU A 84 9.07 0.23 14.30
N GLY A 85 10.11 -0.58 14.09
CA GLY A 85 10.44 -1.75 14.90
C GLY A 85 11.23 -1.37 16.15
#